data_AF-A0A1G8JA47-F1
#
_entry.id   AF-A0A1G8JA47-F1
#
_cell.length_a   1.000
_cell.length_b   1.000
_cell.length_c   1.000
_cell.angle_alpha   90.00
_cell.angle_beta   90.00
_cell.angle_gamma   90.00
#
_symmetry.space_group_name_H-M   'P 1'
#
loop_
_entity.id
_entity.type
_entity.pdbx_description
1 polymer ?
#
loop_
_entity_poly.entity_id
_entity_poly.type
_entity_poly.pdbx_seq_one_letter_code
_entity_poly.pdbx_strand_id
1 'polypeptide(L)'
;MSYITTFTGKHFDPIHPVPEKIDMKDIAHALSLICRANGHTRFFYSVAQHSIACCKEAKTRGLSNHIQLGCLLHDSCETYMSNVTRPIKAKLTEYLKFEDHLQNMIWNHFISESLSDTEN
;
A
#
# COMPACT_ATOMS: atom_id res chain seq x y z
N MET A 1 3.34 21.50 10.40
CA MET A 1 4.07 20.23 10.68
C MET A 1 4.21 19.50 9.36
N SER A 2 5.39 18.92 9.08
CA SER A 2 5.71 18.21 7.82
C SER A 2 5.71 16.69 7.96
N TYR A 3 5.13 16.14 9.03
CA TYR A 3 5.10 14.69 9.28
C TYR A 3 3.77 14.26 9.91
N ILE A 4 3.48 12.96 9.78
CA ILE A 4 2.46 12.25 10.55
C ILE A 4 3.13 11.38 11.63
N THR A 5 2.38 11.01 12.67
CA THR A 5 2.84 10.04 13.67
C THR A 5 2.18 8.70 13.39
N THR A 6 2.98 7.65 13.20
CA THR A 6 2.49 6.30 12.90
C THR A 6 1.96 5.59 14.15
N PHE A 7 1.33 4.43 13.97
CA PHE A 7 0.81 3.60 15.06
C PHE A 7 1.90 3.21 16.08
N THR A 8 3.10 2.91 15.61
CA THR A 8 4.26 2.59 16.45
C THR A 8 5.00 3.82 16.96
N GLY A 9 4.50 5.04 16.71
CA GLY A 9 5.05 6.29 17.23
C GLY A 9 6.17 6.91 16.39
N LYS A 10 6.37 6.48 15.13
CA LYS A 10 7.38 7.08 14.25
C LYS A 10 6.86 8.37 13.63
N HIS A 11 7.72 9.40 13.53
CA HIS A 11 7.43 10.58 12.71
C HIS A 11 7.80 10.30 11.25
N PHE A 12 6.80 10.25 10.38
CA PHE A 12 6.94 9.92 8.96
C PHE A 12 6.57 11.11 8.07
N ASP A 13 7.46 11.51 7.15
CA ASP A 13 7.20 12.51 6.13
C ASP A 13 6.89 11.78 4.80
N PRO A 14 5.64 11.80 4.30
CA PRO A 14 5.28 11.14 3.05
C PRO A 14 5.90 11.78 1.79
N ILE A 15 6.36 13.04 1.89
CA ILE A 15 7.00 13.76 0.78
C ILE A 15 8.48 13.41 0.69
N HIS A 16 9.12 13.18 1.84
CA HIS A 16 10.54 12.78 1.93
C HIS A 16 10.68 11.50 2.77
N PRO A 17 10.18 10.35 2.27
CA PRO A 17 10.19 9.12 3.04
C PRO A 17 11.60 8.60 3.27
N VAL A 18 11.78 7.93 4.40
CA VAL A 18 13.05 7.34 4.84
C VAL A 18 12.84 5.83 5.01
N PRO A 19 13.56 4.96 4.28
CA PRO A 19 13.27 3.52 4.26
C PRO A 19 13.24 2.86 5.64
N GLU A 20 14.10 3.30 6.56
CA GLU A 20 14.23 2.78 7.92
C GLU A 20 13.00 3.07 8.79
N LYS A 21 12.13 3.98 8.36
CA LYS A 21 10.87 4.31 9.06
C LYS A 21 9.67 3.51 8.56
N ILE A 22 9.83 2.73 7.50
CA ILE A 22 8.77 1.85 6.98
C ILE A 22 8.66 0.64 7.91
N ASP A 23 7.46 0.36 8.42
CA ASP A 23 7.21 -0.76 9.33
C ASP A 23 5.92 -1.49 8.95
N MET A 24 6.00 -2.82 8.87
CA MET A 24 4.87 -3.67 8.55
C MET A 24 3.72 -3.53 9.57
N LYS A 25 4.01 -3.24 10.83
CA LYS A 25 2.98 -3.02 11.87
C LYS A 25 2.19 -1.75 11.60
N ASP A 26 2.87 -0.69 11.16
CA ASP A 26 2.22 0.58 10.79
C ASP A 26 1.34 0.38 9.55
N ILE A 27 1.85 -0.33 8.54
CA ILE A 27 1.10 -0.67 7.32
C ILE A 27 -0.14 -1.49 7.66
N ALA A 28 0.03 -2.63 8.34
CA ALA A 28 -1.09 -3.50 8.69
C ALA A 28 -2.15 -2.77 9.54
N HIS A 29 -1.72 -1.97 10.52
CA HIS A 29 -2.64 -1.21 11.36
C HIS A 29 -3.42 -0.17 10.55
N ALA A 30 -2.73 0.73 9.83
CA ALA A 30 -3.40 1.80 9.09
C ALA A 30 -4.32 1.24 8.00
N LEU A 31 -3.85 0.29 7.18
CA LEU A 31 -4.66 -0.30 6.11
C LEU A 31 -5.90 -1.04 6.65
N SER A 32 -5.86 -1.53 7.89
CA SER A 32 -7.04 -2.14 8.52
C SER A 32 -8.14 -1.13 8.85
N LEU A 33 -7.80 0.16 8.94
CA LEU A 33 -8.69 1.26 9.32
C LEU A 33 -9.06 2.17 8.14
N ILE A 34 -8.26 2.19 7.07
CA ILE A 34 -8.54 2.99 5.87
C ILE A 34 -9.68 2.32 5.09
N CYS A 35 -10.80 3.04 4.96
CA CYS A 35 -11.99 2.57 4.24
C CYS A 35 -11.84 2.77 2.73
N ARG A 36 -12.21 1.76 1.94
CA ARG A 36 -12.24 1.86 0.48
C ARG A 36 -13.50 2.56 -0.01
N ALA A 37 -13.43 3.08 -1.24
CA ALA A 37 -14.55 3.70 -1.94
C ALA A 37 -15.25 4.79 -1.11
N ASN A 38 -14.50 5.52 -0.29
CA ASN A 38 -15.01 6.54 0.64
C ASN A 38 -16.16 6.06 1.55
N GLY A 39 -16.21 4.76 1.86
CA GLY A 39 -17.28 4.20 2.69
C GLY A 39 -18.62 4.01 1.98
N HIS A 40 -18.67 4.11 0.64
CA HIS A 40 -19.86 3.76 -0.15
C HIS A 40 -20.04 2.23 -0.28
N THR A 41 -19.89 1.51 0.83
CA THR A 41 -20.06 0.06 0.93
C THR A 41 -21.10 -0.23 2.02
N ARG A 42 -21.84 -1.35 1.88
CA ARG A 42 -22.90 -1.71 2.86
C ARG A 42 -22.34 -1.99 4.26
N PHE A 43 -21.12 -2.52 4.31
CA PHE A 43 -20.37 -2.78 5.54
C PHE A 43 -18.97 -2.20 5.35
N PHE A 44 -18.29 -1.87 6.44
CA PHE A 44 -16.91 -1.39 6.39
C PHE A 44 -16.04 -2.36 5.60
N TYR A 45 -15.36 -1.82 4.59
CA TYR A 45 -14.44 -2.56 3.74
C TYR A 45 -13.10 -1.82 3.69
N SER A 46 -12.08 -2.38 4.34
CA SER A 46 -10.78 -1.74 4.47
C SER A 46 -9.84 -2.05 3.31
N VAL A 47 -8.79 -1.26 3.18
CA VAL A 47 -7.70 -1.53 2.23
C VAL A 47 -7.02 -2.86 2.57
N ALA A 48 -6.81 -3.19 3.86
CA ALA A 48 -6.25 -4.47 4.25
C ALA A 48 -7.13 -5.66 3.84
N GLN A 49 -8.45 -5.56 3.98
CA GLN A 49 -9.37 -6.60 3.51
C GLN A 49 -9.26 -6.83 2.00
N HIS A 50 -9.14 -5.75 1.23
CA HIS A 50 -8.89 -5.80 -0.21
C HIS A 50 -7.57 -6.47 -0.56
N SER A 51 -6.46 -6.07 0.06
CA SER A 51 -5.15 -6.68 -0.19
C SER A 51 -5.14 -8.18 0.12
N ILE A 52 -5.79 -8.61 1.21
CA ILE A 52 -5.96 -10.03 1.54
C ILE A 52 -6.80 -10.75 0.48
N ALA A 53 -7.88 -10.13 -0.01
CA ALA A 53 -8.71 -10.71 -1.06
C ALA A 53 -7.92 -10.91 -2.37
N CYS A 54 -7.12 -9.92 -2.78
CA CYS A 54 -6.22 -10.03 -3.93
C CYS A 54 -5.20 -11.16 -3.76
N CYS A 55 -4.57 -11.26 -2.59
CA CYS A 55 -3.63 -12.34 -2.28
C CYS A 55 -4.29 -13.73 -2.33
N LYS A 56 -5.49 -13.87 -1.77
CA LYS A 56 -6.28 -15.12 -1.83
C LYS A 56 -6.65 -15.51 -3.25
N GLU A 57 -7.02 -14.53 -4.09
CA GLU A 57 -7.29 -14.76 -5.50
C GLU A 57 -6.03 -15.24 -6.24
N ALA A 58 -4.90 -14.56 -6.05
CA ALA A 58 -3.61 -14.96 -6.64
C ALA A 58 -3.23 -16.40 -6.24
N LYS A 59 -3.39 -16.74 -4.95
CA LYS A 59 -3.14 -18.09 -4.44
C LYS A 59 -4.07 -19.13 -5.07
N THR A 60 -5.36 -18.80 -5.23
CA THR A 60 -6.36 -19.69 -5.84
C THR A 60 -6.03 -19.98 -7.30
N ARG A 61 -5.45 -19.01 -8.01
CA ARG A 61 -4.95 -19.15 -9.39
C ARG A 61 -3.61 -19.88 -9.50
N GLY A 62 -2.99 -20.27 -8.38
CA GLY A 62 -1.69 -20.95 -8.38
C GLY A 62 -0.52 -20.02 -8.71
N LEU A 63 -0.66 -18.70 -8.52
CA LEU A 63 0.42 -17.74 -8.76
C LEU A 63 1.50 -17.86 -7.67
N SER A 64 2.73 -17.45 -8.00
CA SER A 64 3.89 -17.58 -7.11
C SER A 64 3.70 -16.83 -5.78
N ASN A 65 4.48 -17.22 -4.77
CA ASN A 65 4.49 -16.51 -3.48
C ASN A 65 4.94 -15.05 -3.65
N HIS A 66 5.76 -14.77 -4.67
CA HIS A 66 6.18 -13.41 -5.03
C HIS A 66 4.98 -12.57 -5.46
N ILE A 67 4.16 -13.07 -6.41
CA ILE A 67 2.93 -12.38 -6.84
C ILE A 67 1.94 -12.25 -5.67
N GLN A 68 1.80 -13.28 -4.84
CA GLN A 68 0.93 -13.22 -3.65
C GLN A 68 1.38 -12.14 -2.66
N LEU A 69 2.69 -11.96 -2.46
CA LEU A 69 3.25 -10.89 -1.64
C LEU A 69 3.06 -9.52 -2.28
N GLY A 70 3.25 -9.40 -3.59
CA GLY A 70 2.93 -8.20 -4.37
C GLY A 70 1.47 -7.78 -4.17
N CYS A 71 0.54 -8.74 -4.21
CA CYS A 71 -0.88 -8.49 -3.94
C CYS A 71 -1.14 -7.99 -2.51
N LEU A 72 -0.39 -8.46 -1.50
CA LEU A 72 -0.52 -7.96 -0.12
C LEU A 72 -0.04 -6.50 0.02
N LEU A 73 0.99 -6.12 -0.74
CA LEU A 73 1.69 -4.85 -0.58
C LEU A 73 1.33 -3.78 -1.63
N HIS A 74 0.52 -4.09 -2.64
CA HIS A 74 0.28 -3.16 -3.77
C HIS A 74 -0.32 -1.79 -3.37
N ASP A 75 -1.14 -1.74 -2.33
CA ASP A 75 -1.74 -0.51 -1.79
C ASP A 75 -1.03 -0.02 -0.50
N SER A 76 0.20 -0.49 -0.23
CA SER A 76 0.90 -0.22 1.04
C SER A 76 1.23 1.26 1.30
N CYS A 77 1.50 2.03 0.24
CA CYS A 77 1.74 3.47 0.32
C CYS A 77 0.56 4.25 0.92
N GLU A 78 -0.68 3.75 0.79
CA GLU A 78 -1.89 4.39 1.33
C GLU A 78 -1.84 4.54 2.86
N THR A 79 -1.03 3.72 3.55
CA THR A 79 -0.69 3.86 4.98
C THR A 79 -0.27 5.29 5.34
N TYR A 80 0.48 5.94 4.46
CA TYR A 80 1.08 7.25 4.72
C TYR A 80 0.42 8.38 3.90
N MET A 81 -0.38 8.04 2.89
CA MET A 81 -0.92 8.98 1.90
C MET A 81 -2.46 9.02 1.82
N SER A 82 -3.17 8.08 2.47
CA SER A 82 -4.62 7.84 2.35
C SER A 82 -5.06 7.17 1.04
N ASN A 83 -6.24 6.55 1.04
CA ASN A 83 -6.87 5.98 -0.16
C ASN A 83 -7.58 7.09 -0.95
N VAL A 84 -7.13 7.36 -2.18
CA VAL A 84 -7.80 8.32 -3.08
C VAL A 84 -8.55 7.57 -4.18
N THR A 85 -9.83 7.91 -4.36
CA THR A 85 -10.66 7.26 -5.37
C THR A 85 -10.15 7.52 -6.79
N ARG A 86 -10.16 6.48 -7.62
CA ARG A 86 -9.59 6.48 -8.97
C ARG A 86 -9.99 7.68 -9.85
N PRO A 87 -11.26 8.15 -9.88
CA PRO A 87 -11.65 9.25 -10.78
C PRO A 87 -10.92 10.57 -10.49
N ILE A 88 -10.68 10.89 -9.21
CA ILE A 88 -9.98 12.12 -8.83
C ILE A 88 -8.46 11.93 -8.78
N LYS A 89 -8.00 10.73 -8.39
CA LYS A 89 -6.58 10.38 -8.30
C LYS A 89 -5.82 10.67 -9.60
N ALA A 90 -6.43 10.36 -10.75
CA ALA A 90 -5.87 10.64 -12.07
C ALA A 90 -5.65 12.13 -12.39
N LYS A 91 -6.18 13.04 -11.56
CA LYS A 91 -6.02 14.50 -11.69
C LYS A 91 -5.01 15.08 -10.69
N LEU A 92 -4.48 14.26 -9.77
CA LEU A 92 -3.56 14.68 -8.72
C LEU A 92 -2.11 14.28 -9.10
N THR A 93 -1.49 15.03 -10.02
CA THR A 93 -0.17 14.69 -10.56
C THR A 93 0.92 14.53 -9.49
N GLU A 94 0.98 15.44 -8.52
CA GLU A 94 1.98 15.36 -7.44
C GLU A 94 1.72 14.16 -6.52
N TYR A 95 0.44 13.87 -6.22
CA TYR A 95 0.07 12.70 -5.44
C TYR A 95 0.57 11.41 -6.13
N LEU A 96 0.37 11.28 -7.44
CA LEU A 96 0.82 10.11 -8.20
C LEU A 96 2.35 9.95 -8.17
N LYS A 97 3.11 11.06 -8.21
CA LYS A 97 4.58 11.01 -8.10
C LYS A 97 5.03 10.52 -6.73
N PHE A 98 4.46 11.07 -5.65
CA PHE A 98 4.80 10.65 -4.30
C PHE A 98 4.38 9.20 -4.03
N GLU A 99 3.22 8.80 -4.57
CA GLU A 99 2.71 7.45 -4.45
C GLU A 99 3.63 6.44 -5.13
N ASP A 100 4.01 6.68 -6.38
CA ASP A 100 4.93 5.82 -7.12
C ASP A 100 6.29 5.72 -6.42
N HIS A 101 6.85 6.86 -5.98
CA HIS A 101 8.11 6.87 -5.25
C HIS A 101 8.04 6.06 -3.95
N LEU A 102 7.01 6.27 -3.14
CA LEU A 102 6.84 5.59 -1.86
C LEU A 102 6.53 4.11 -2.02
N GLN A 103 5.67 3.75 -2.98
CA GLN A 103 5.32 2.35 -3.25
C GLN A 103 6.54 1.56 -3.72
N ASN A 104 7.37 2.15 -4.60
CA ASN A 104 8.65 1.56 -5.00
C ASN A 104 9.62 1.41 -3.83
N MET A 105 9.69 2.39 -2.92
CA MET A 105 10.50 2.30 -1.70
C MET A 105 10.04 1.15 -0.80
N ILE A 106 8.73 0.98 -0.62
CA ILE A 106 8.16 -0.12 0.18
C ILE A 106 8.43 -1.48 -0.47
N TRP A 107 8.31 -1.58 -1.79
CA TRP A 107 8.67 -2.80 -2.52
C TRP A 107 10.13 -3.15 -2.34
N ASN A 108 11.06 -2.21 -2.53
CA ASN A 108 12.48 -2.48 -2.34
C ASN A 108 12.81 -2.90 -0.89
N HIS A 109 12.05 -2.39 0.08
CA HIS A 109 12.23 -2.72 1.50
C HIS A 109 11.76 -4.14 1.87
N PHE A 110 10.70 -4.67 1.24
CA PHE A 110 10.12 -5.97 1.60
C PHE A 110 10.23 -7.08 0.54
N ILE A 111 10.40 -6.72 -0.73
CA ILE A 111 10.44 -7.62 -1.89
C ILE A 111 11.78 -7.40 -2.59
N SER A 112 12.87 -7.87 -1.99
CA SER A 112 14.24 -7.62 -2.48
C SER A 112 14.63 -8.41 -3.75
N GLU A 113 13.68 -9.05 -4.46
CA GLU A 113 13.92 -9.75 -5.73
C GLU A 113 13.05 -9.16 -6.85
N SER A 114 13.69 -8.75 -7.95
CA SER A 114 13.03 -8.31 -9.17
C SER A 114 12.16 -9.44 -9.74
N LEU A 115 10.93 -9.13 -10.14
CA LEU A 115 10.10 -10.02 -10.97
C LEU A 115 10.95 -10.48 -12.17
N SER A 116 11.16 -11.78 -12.34
CA SER A 116 11.76 -12.28 -13.57
C SER A 116 10.77 -12.10 -14.71
N ASP A 117 11.25 -11.79 -15.91
CA ASP A 117 10.44 -11.52 -17.12
C ASP A 117 9.44 -12.64 -17.50
N THR A 118 9.50 -13.79 -16.82
CA THR A 118 8.60 -14.94 -16.99
C THR A 118 7.26 -14.83 -16.26
N GLU A 119 7.05 -13.79 -15.44
CA GLU A 119 5.84 -13.61 -14.62
C GLU A 119 4.91 -12.47 -15.06
N ASN A 120 5.19 -11.80 -16.20
CA ASN A 120 4.30 -10.85 -16.87
C ASN A 120 3.35 -11.54 -17.86
#